data_AF-A0A939CBM0-F1
#
_entry.id   AF-A0A939CBM0-F1
#
_cell.length_a   1.000
_cell.length_b   1.000
_cell.length_c   1.000
_cell.angle_alpha   90.00
_cell.angle_beta   90.00
_cell.angle_gamma   90.00
#
_symmetry.space_group_name_H-M   'P 1'
#
loop_
_entity.id
_entity.type
_entity.pdbx_description
1 polymer ?
#
loop_
_entity_poly.entity_id
_entity_poly.type
_entity_poly.pdbx_seq_one_letter_code
_entity_poly.pdbx_strand_id
1 'polypeptide(L)'
;MNNAFYQNNIHPIFTKILIDTDHLSREQIEQIGKVASIELVNFELFATSRIEKFPVNISFYPTKFSVNETFRRNMIQQGFDFCISNSVPNNAGRVFNIPLVNYNDFMELIRIILVHNNQFYLEPNIKVDNYMYLHCRSNYLFPEYQRIWNSTNYEKNVMYFDTMDSIANRLKQLIIAFDECSFYCFENRGNNSLVFAILYFDSFVSQLASIFGNLANAINYCYDINFDKYKTDLRIKKASKFLDIVKKRDSQLYNEIADSDFQDFLKLVVHPLRNNIEHNNIPRGINSKVAISMTICPETWNLIVKLNHKYPQACFFNPEYSGEYIHIAIYPVLKLLMIFGRKYINCIMHGFNLDLKSKNIKASREFNPLKQVCENSLYFTTYWLPRYYSCND
;
A
#
# COMPACT_ATOMS: atom_id res chain seq x y z
N MET A 1 -22.81 -3.89 -10.90
CA MET A 1 -21.76 -2.85 -10.96
C MET A 1 -21.77 -2.16 -9.61
N ASN A 2 -20.61 -1.81 -9.06
CA ASN A 2 -20.53 -1.18 -7.75
C ASN A 2 -20.75 0.34 -7.89
N ASN A 3 -21.79 0.86 -7.27
CA ASN A 3 -22.19 2.26 -7.42
C ASN A 3 -21.21 3.23 -6.72
N ALA A 4 -20.38 2.74 -5.80
CA ALA A 4 -19.44 3.54 -5.01
C ALA A 4 -18.33 4.22 -5.85
N PHE A 5 -18.01 3.69 -7.03
CA PHE A 5 -16.90 4.16 -7.88
C PHE A 5 -17.34 4.90 -9.15
N TYR A 6 -18.64 5.11 -9.36
CA TYR A 6 -19.12 5.81 -10.56
C TYR A 6 -19.06 7.35 -10.42
N GLN A 7 -18.94 7.86 -9.20
CA GLN A 7 -19.26 9.25 -8.88
C GLN A 7 -18.03 10.16 -9.00
N ASN A 8 -18.17 11.21 -9.81
CA ASN A 8 -17.23 12.33 -9.85
C ASN A 8 -17.91 13.45 -9.09
N ASN A 9 -17.17 14.04 -8.15
CA ASN A 9 -17.45 15.32 -7.53
C ASN A 9 -18.83 15.43 -6.87
N ILE A 10 -18.83 15.47 -5.54
CA ILE A 10 -19.88 16.05 -4.69
C ILE A 10 -21.03 15.10 -4.29
N HIS A 11 -21.10 13.87 -4.80
CA HIS A 11 -22.18 12.94 -4.42
C HIS A 11 -21.78 11.96 -3.29
N PRO A 12 -22.67 11.70 -2.32
CA PRO A 12 -22.44 10.73 -1.26
C PRO A 12 -22.17 9.32 -1.81
N ILE A 13 -21.26 8.57 -1.18
CA ILE A 13 -21.07 7.14 -1.45
C ILE A 13 -22.35 6.41 -1.01
N PHE A 14 -23.30 6.27 -1.92
CA PHE A 14 -24.52 5.50 -1.69
C PHE A 14 -24.20 4.03 -1.88
N THR A 15 -24.34 3.24 -0.82
CA THR A 15 -23.94 1.84 -0.86
C THR A 15 -24.81 1.03 0.08
N LYS A 16 -25.39 -0.04 -0.45
CA LYS A 16 -26.11 -1.03 0.35
C LYS A 16 -25.14 -2.10 0.83
N ILE A 17 -24.96 -2.22 2.15
CA ILE A 17 -23.91 -3.04 2.76
C ILE A 17 -24.53 -4.09 3.66
N LEU A 18 -24.18 -5.35 3.44
CA LEU A 18 -24.42 -6.44 4.38
C LEU A 18 -23.20 -6.65 5.30
N ILE A 19 -23.43 -6.79 6.59
CA ILE A 19 -22.43 -7.00 7.63
C ILE A 19 -22.64 -8.41 8.19
N ASP A 20 -21.65 -9.28 8.01
CA ASP A 20 -21.61 -10.61 8.61
C ASP A 20 -21.23 -10.50 10.08
N THR A 21 -22.24 -10.40 10.93
CA THR A 21 -22.08 -10.21 12.38
C THR A 21 -21.48 -11.42 13.08
N ASP A 22 -21.52 -12.59 12.46
CA ASP A 22 -21.06 -13.84 13.08
C ASP A 22 -19.53 -13.99 12.97
N HIS A 23 -18.92 -13.28 12.00
CA HIS A 23 -17.49 -13.38 11.71
C HIS A 23 -16.74 -12.05 11.84
N LEU A 24 -17.42 -10.94 12.13
CA LEU A 24 -16.80 -9.65 12.44
C LEU A 24 -16.76 -9.41 13.94
N SER A 25 -15.66 -8.82 14.44
CA SER A 25 -15.60 -8.41 15.84
C SER A 25 -16.55 -7.23 16.08
N ARG A 26 -17.01 -7.07 17.32
CA ARG A 26 -17.84 -5.92 17.72
C ARG A 26 -17.17 -4.60 17.36
N GLU A 27 -15.85 -4.48 17.60
CA GLU A 27 -15.08 -3.27 17.30
C GLU A 27 -15.06 -2.97 15.79
N GLN A 28 -14.93 -3.99 14.94
CA GLN A 28 -14.99 -3.81 13.48
C GLN A 28 -16.36 -3.29 13.03
N ILE A 29 -17.44 -3.85 13.58
CA ILE A 29 -18.80 -3.39 13.28
C ILE A 29 -18.99 -1.94 13.77
N GLU A 30 -18.44 -1.58 14.94
CA GLU A 30 -18.49 -0.22 15.47
C GLU A 30 -17.74 0.76 14.55
N GLN A 31 -16.59 0.36 14.02
CA GLN A 31 -15.82 1.15 13.07
C GLN A 31 -16.55 1.32 11.72
N ILE A 32 -17.19 0.28 11.19
CA ILE A 32 -18.05 0.40 9.98
C ILE A 32 -19.16 1.42 10.25
N GLY A 33 -19.80 1.34 11.42
CA GLY A 33 -20.83 2.29 11.83
C GLY A 33 -20.30 3.73 11.92
N LYS A 34 -19.12 3.95 12.50
CA LYS A 34 -18.51 5.28 12.55
C LYS A 34 -18.18 5.83 11.15
N VAL A 35 -17.71 4.99 10.24
CA VAL A 35 -17.50 5.40 8.83
C VAL A 35 -18.81 5.79 8.16
N ALA A 36 -19.89 5.05 8.42
CA ALA A 36 -21.22 5.37 7.91
C ALA A 36 -21.76 6.72 8.43
N SER A 37 -21.15 7.31 9.46
CA SER A 37 -21.52 8.62 9.99
C SER A 37 -20.78 9.79 9.34
N ILE A 38 -19.78 9.52 8.49
CA ILE A 38 -19.09 10.57 7.72
C ILE A 38 -20.09 11.16 6.72
N GLU A 39 -20.23 12.48 6.66
CA GLU A 39 -21.25 13.19 5.88
C GLU A 39 -21.33 12.78 4.39
N LEU A 40 -20.17 12.49 3.78
CA LEU A 40 -20.06 12.07 2.37
C LEU A 40 -20.23 10.57 2.15
N VAL A 41 -20.41 9.80 3.22
CA VAL A 41 -20.64 8.36 3.21
C VAL A 41 -22.10 8.11 3.51
N ASN A 42 -22.85 7.53 2.57
CA ASN A 42 -24.26 7.23 2.77
C ASN A 42 -24.52 5.72 2.67
N PHE A 43 -24.29 5.03 3.78
CA PHE A 43 -24.46 3.59 3.83
C PHE A 43 -25.84 3.18 4.34
N GLU A 44 -26.48 2.30 3.59
CA GLU A 44 -27.58 1.49 4.11
C GLU A 44 -27.00 0.21 4.70
N LEU A 45 -26.89 0.14 6.02
CA LEU A 45 -26.28 -0.98 6.72
C LEU A 45 -27.31 -2.05 7.08
N PHE A 46 -26.99 -3.30 6.74
CA PHE A 46 -27.77 -4.48 7.06
C PHE A 46 -26.92 -5.49 7.82
N ALA A 47 -27.45 -6.13 8.86
CA ALA A 47 -26.77 -7.17 9.62
C ALA A 47 -27.42 -8.54 9.43
N THR A 48 -26.60 -9.59 9.33
CA THR A 48 -27.05 -10.98 9.21
C THR A 48 -27.74 -11.50 10.46
N SER A 49 -27.35 -11.01 11.64
CA SER A 49 -27.97 -11.30 12.94
C SER A 49 -28.49 -10.01 13.59
N ARG A 50 -29.52 -10.12 14.44
CA ARG A 50 -30.06 -8.96 15.18
C ARG A 50 -29.01 -8.41 16.13
N ILE A 51 -28.89 -7.08 16.18
CA ILE A 51 -27.98 -6.43 17.13
C ILE A 51 -28.71 -5.37 17.94
N GLU A 52 -28.71 -5.54 19.26
CA GLU A 52 -29.54 -4.74 20.17
C GLU A 52 -28.90 -3.39 20.59
N LYS A 53 -27.60 -3.20 20.38
CA LYS A 53 -26.85 -2.07 20.98
C LYS A 53 -25.76 -1.50 20.06
N PHE A 54 -26.13 -1.08 18.84
CA PHE A 54 -25.23 -0.31 17.99
C PHE A 54 -25.66 1.16 17.88
N PRO A 55 -24.72 2.11 17.91
CA PRO A 55 -25.00 3.55 17.82
C PRO A 55 -25.42 4.01 16.41
N VAL A 56 -25.63 3.09 15.47
CA VAL A 56 -25.94 3.39 14.06
C VAL A 56 -27.15 2.56 13.64
N ASN A 57 -28.00 3.16 12.80
CA ASN A 57 -29.18 2.48 12.25
C ASN A 57 -28.75 1.34 11.32
N ILE A 58 -28.62 0.13 11.88
CA ILE A 58 -28.35 -1.10 11.16
C ILE A 58 -29.64 -1.91 11.09
N SER A 59 -30.12 -2.16 9.88
CA SER A 59 -31.33 -2.95 9.64
C SER A 59 -31.02 -4.44 9.73
N PHE A 60 -31.97 -5.24 10.21
CA PHE A 60 -31.81 -6.69 10.23
C PHE A 60 -32.14 -7.29 8.86
N TYR A 61 -31.25 -8.14 8.34
CA TYR A 61 -31.44 -8.87 7.09
C TYR A 61 -31.14 -10.35 7.30
N PRO A 62 -32.16 -11.19 7.56
CA PRO A 62 -31.97 -12.60 7.93
C PRO A 62 -31.42 -13.40 6.75
N THR A 63 -30.10 -13.60 6.72
CA THR A 63 -29.43 -14.44 5.73
C THR A 63 -28.22 -15.11 6.36
N LYS A 64 -27.91 -16.33 5.91
CA LYS A 64 -26.69 -17.03 6.31
C LYS A 64 -25.57 -16.62 5.36
N PHE A 65 -24.52 -15.97 5.89
CA PHE A 65 -23.37 -15.59 5.09
C PHE A 65 -22.63 -16.84 4.56
N SER A 66 -22.15 -16.77 3.31
CA SER A 66 -21.32 -17.83 2.74
C SER A 66 -20.39 -17.29 1.66
N VAL A 67 -19.12 -17.69 1.70
CA VAL A 67 -18.12 -17.31 0.71
C VAL A 67 -18.22 -18.24 -0.50
N ASN A 68 -19.25 -18.03 -1.32
CA ASN A 68 -19.42 -18.76 -2.56
C ASN A 68 -20.09 -17.90 -3.65
N GLU A 69 -19.99 -18.39 -4.88
CA GLU A 69 -20.42 -17.67 -6.07
C GLU A 69 -21.95 -17.51 -6.17
N THR A 70 -22.70 -18.49 -5.67
CA THR A 70 -24.17 -18.42 -5.60
C THR A 70 -24.62 -17.31 -4.66
N PHE A 71 -24.04 -17.25 -3.46
CA PHE A 71 -24.29 -16.19 -2.49
C PHE A 71 -23.92 -14.82 -3.06
N ARG A 72 -22.73 -14.70 -3.68
CA ARG A 72 -22.27 -13.47 -4.37
C ARG A 72 -23.32 -12.95 -5.37
N ARG A 73 -23.82 -13.82 -6.25
CA ARG A 73 -24.82 -13.46 -7.28
C ARG A 73 -26.15 -13.03 -6.67
N ASN A 74 -26.61 -13.74 -5.63
CA ASN A 74 -27.84 -13.38 -4.93
C ASN A 74 -27.75 -11.99 -4.29
N MET A 75 -26.62 -11.66 -3.66
CA MET A 75 -26.40 -10.33 -3.07
C MET A 75 -26.43 -9.22 -4.12
N ILE A 76 -25.79 -9.44 -5.28
CA ILE A 76 -25.85 -8.49 -6.40
C ILE A 76 -27.29 -8.30 -6.89
N GLN A 77 -28.06 -9.39 -7.04
CA GLN A 77 -29.47 -9.32 -7.46
C GLN A 77 -30.35 -8.57 -6.45
N GLN A 78 -29.99 -8.63 -5.17
CA GLN A 78 -30.68 -7.92 -4.08
C GLN A 78 -30.20 -6.47 -3.90
N GLY A 79 -29.32 -6.01 -4.80
CA GLY A 79 -28.81 -4.64 -4.85
C GLY A 79 -27.74 -4.34 -3.80
N PHE A 80 -27.11 -5.34 -3.17
CA PHE A 80 -25.98 -5.12 -2.28
C PHE A 80 -24.72 -4.80 -3.09
N ASP A 81 -24.09 -3.69 -2.75
CA ASP A 81 -22.80 -3.28 -3.31
C ASP A 81 -21.64 -3.99 -2.58
N PHE A 82 -21.77 -4.19 -1.26
CA PHE A 82 -20.82 -4.93 -0.43
C PHE A 82 -21.50 -5.84 0.62
N CYS A 83 -20.75 -6.84 1.04
CA CYS A 83 -21.04 -7.88 2.01
C CYS A 83 -19.73 -8.17 2.74
N ILE A 84 -19.60 -7.65 3.95
CA ILE A 84 -18.34 -7.59 4.70
C ILE A 84 -18.26 -8.77 5.65
N SER A 85 -17.17 -9.56 5.59
CA SER A 85 -16.91 -10.68 6.50
C SER A 85 -15.44 -11.04 6.58
N ASN A 86 -14.91 -11.36 7.77
CA ASN A 86 -13.55 -11.92 7.91
C ASN A 86 -13.44 -13.36 7.38
N SER A 87 -14.56 -14.03 7.09
CA SER A 87 -14.56 -15.33 6.42
C SER A 87 -14.14 -15.21 4.96
N VAL A 88 -14.30 -14.03 4.36
CA VAL A 88 -13.76 -13.75 3.02
C VAL A 88 -12.24 -13.67 3.16
N PRO A 89 -11.47 -14.49 2.41
CA PRO A 89 -10.02 -14.42 2.45
C PRO A 89 -9.55 -13.03 2.06
N ASN A 90 -8.38 -12.63 2.57
CA ASN A 90 -7.78 -11.38 2.14
C ASN A 90 -7.50 -11.45 0.64
N ASN A 91 -8.31 -10.77 -0.15
CA ASN A 91 -8.33 -10.87 -1.60
C ASN A 91 -7.86 -9.55 -2.19
N ALA A 92 -6.74 -9.07 -1.66
CA ALA A 92 -6.07 -7.81 -1.96
C ALA A 92 -5.57 -7.67 -3.42
N GLY A 93 -6.35 -8.13 -4.39
CA GLY A 93 -6.09 -7.99 -5.82
C GLY A 93 -6.94 -8.83 -6.78
N ARG A 94 -7.74 -9.81 -6.34
CA ARG A 94 -8.23 -10.81 -7.30
C ARG A 94 -9.57 -10.56 -7.98
N VAL A 95 -10.44 -9.67 -7.50
CA VAL A 95 -11.77 -9.57 -8.11
C VAL A 95 -12.31 -8.14 -8.05
N PHE A 96 -12.68 -7.58 -9.20
CA PHE A 96 -13.19 -6.21 -9.34
C PHE A 96 -14.73 -6.16 -9.44
N ASN A 97 -15.41 -7.18 -8.92
CA ASN A 97 -16.86 -7.29 -8.85
C ASN A 97 -17.26 -8.05 -7.58
N ILE A 98 -16.75 -7.65 -6.43
CA ILE A 98 -17.04 -8.37 -5.18
C ILE A 98 -18.02 -7.59 -4.33
N PRO A 99 -19.27 -8.06 -4.22
CA PRO A 99 -20.01 -7.79 -3.00
C PRO A 99 -19.25 -8.41 -1.81
N LEU A 100 -18.64 -9.59 -1.95
CA LEU A 100 -17.94 -10.24 -0.83
C LEU A 100 -16.57 -9.63 -0.57
N VAL A 101 -16.40 -8.93 0.54
CA VAL A 101 -15.16 -8.24 0.88
C VAL A 101 -14.80 -8.53 2.33
N ASN A 102 -13.51 -8.64 2.65
CA ASN A 102 -13.10 -8.67 4.05
C ASN A 102 -13.13 -7.26 4.64
N TYR A 103 -13.13 -7.18 5.97
CA TYR A 103 -13.16 -5.89 6.67
C TYR A 103 -12.04 -4.94 6.21
N ASN A 104 -10.80 -5.41 6.14
CA ASN A 104 -9.67 -4.53 5.87
C ASN A 104 -9.64 -4.00 4.43
N ASP A 105 -9.99 -4.83 3.43
CA ASP A 105 -10.14 -4.40 2.05
C ASP A 105 -11.30 -3.40 1.93
N PHE A 106 -12.42 -3.62 2.63
CA PHE A 106 -13.54 -2.67 2.63
C PHE A 106 -13.11 -1.30 3.16
N MET A 107 -12.44 -1.25 4.30
CA MET A 107 -11.93 0.00 4.86
C MET A 107 -10.94 0.69 3.91
N GLU A 108 -10.24 -0.05 3.04
CA GLU A 108 -9.25 0.48 2.12
C GLU A 108 -9.93 1.14 0.94
N LEU A 109 -10.99 0.50 0.44
CA LEU A 109 -11.81 1.03 -0.63
C LEU A 109 -12.44 2.35 -0.20
N ILE A 110 -13.04 2.40 0.99
CA ILE A 110 -13.62 3.65 1.51
C ILE A 110 -12.54 4.73 1.65
N ARG A 111 -11.32 4.34 2.03
CA ARG A 111 -10.17 5.25 2.10
C ARG A 111 -9.75 5.85 0.79
N ILE A 112 -9.60 5.00 -0.20
CA ILE A 112 -9.23 5.42 -1.54
C ILE A 112 -10.29 6.40 -2.08
N ILE A 113 -11.58 6.12 -1.88
CA ILE A 113 -12.66 7.00 -2.34
C ILE A 113 -12.64 8.35 -1.61
N LEU A 114 -12.53 8.36 -0.28
CA LEU A 114 -12.51 9.60 0.49
C LEU A 114 -11.30 10.48 0.16
N VAL A 115 -10.09 9.89 0.07
CA VAL A 115 -8.87 10.62 -0.31
C VAL A 115 -8.98 11.23 -1.70
N HIS A 116 -9.46 10.47 -2.68
CA HIS A 116 -9.66 10.97 -4.05
C HIS A 116 -10.65 12.15 -4.10
N ASN A 117 -11.65 12.16 -3.20
CA ASN A 117 -12.59 13.27 -3.05
C ASN A 117 -12.08 14.41 -2.13
N ASN A 118 -10.77 14.46 -1.85
CA ASN A 118 -10.12 15.43 -0.96
C ASN A 118 -10.71 15.45 0.46
N GLN A 119 -11.14 14.29 0.95
CA GLN A 119 -11.63 14.11 2.31
C GLN A 119 -10.63 13.29 3.11
N PHE A 120 -9.95 13.96 4.03
CA PHE A 120 -8.86 13.36 4.78
C PHE A 120 -9.26 13.17 6.24
N TYR A 121 -9.06 11.95 6.74
CA TYR A 121 -9.42 11.55 8.10
C TYR A 121 -8.30 10.73 8.72
N LEU A 122 -8.07 10.91 10.04
CA LEU A 122 -7.22 10.05 10.87
C LEU A 122 -8.03 9.13 11.79
N GLU A 123 -9.27 9.53 12.10
CA GLU A 123 -10.32 8.76 12.77
C GLU A 123 -11.66 9.12 12.11
N PRO A 124 -12.72 8.28 12.15
CA PRO A 124 -13.95 8.59 11.41
C PRO A 124 -14.56 9.93 11.85
N ASN A 125 -14.25 10.32 13.08
CA ASN A 125 -14.62 11.56 13.76
C ASN A 125 -13.50 12.62 13.78
N ILE A 126 -12.32 12.37 13.19
CA ILE A 126 -11.18 13.30 13.16
C ILE A 126 -10.82 13.59 11.70
N LYS A 127 -11.43 14.64 11.15
CA LYS A 127 -11.10 15.20 9.84
C LYS A 127 -9.85 16.06 9.95
N VAL A 128 -8.96 15.97 8.97
CA VAL A 128 -7.71 16.74 8.89
C VAL A 128 -7.51 17.33 7.50
N ASP A 129 -6.50 18.16 7.31
CA ASP A 129 -6.06 18.58 5.98
C ASP A 129 -5.18 17.52 5.30
N ASN A 130 -4.89 17.72 4.01
CA ASN A 130 -4.05 16.83 3.22
C ASN A 130 -2.62 16.72 3.78
N TYR A 131 -2.06 17.82 4.31
CA TYR A 131 -0.69 17.83 4.82
C TYR A 131 -0.55 16.89 6.02
N MET A 132 -1.43 17.04 7.01
CA MET A 132 -1.46 16.24 8.22
C MET A 132 -1.75 14.78 7.89
N TYR A 133 -2.68 14.52 6.97
CA TYR A 133 -2.98 13.17 6.50
C TYR A 133 -1.75 12.47 5.91
N LEU A 134 -1.08 13.11 4.95
CA LEU A 134 0.11 12.56 4.30
C LEU A 134 1.25 12.38 5.30
N HIS A 135 1.41 13.30 6.25
CA HIS A 135 2.40 13.17 7.31
C HIS A 135 2.13 11.94 8.19
N CYS A 136 0.95 11.84 8.81
CA CYS A 136 0.58 10.70 9.66
C CYS A 136 0.62 9.37 8.91
N ARG A 137 0.13 9.34 7.67
CA ARG A 137 0.14 8.13 6.82
C ARG A 137 1.56 7.72 6.44
N SER A 138 2.43 8.68 6.13
CA SER A 138 3.85 8.40 5.91
C SER A 138 4.50 7.80 7.15
N ASN A 139 4.23 8.35 8.33
CA ASN A 139 4.80 7.85 9.58
C ASN A 139 4.31 6.44 9.92
N TYR A 140 3.04 6.15 9.64
CA TYR A 140 2.48 4.81 9.82
C TYR A 140 3.11 3.78 8.87
N LEU A 141 3.28 4.14 7.59
CA LEU A 141 3.83 3.25 6.59
C LEU A 141 5.34 3.08 6.76
N PHE A 142 6.05 4.15 7.12
CA PHE A 142 7.49 4.22 7.23
C PHE A 142 7.93 4.66 8.64
N PRO A 143 7.62 3.88 9.69
CA PRO A 143 7.91 4.27 11.08
C PRO A 143 9.41 4.45 11.35
N GLU A 144 10.27 3.75 10.59
CA GLU A 144 11.72 3.89 10.70
C GLU A 144 12.20 5.25 10.21
N TYR A 145 11.54 5.84 9.22
CA TYR A 145 11.80 7.21 8.80
C TYR A 145 11.50 8.20 9.93
N GLN A 146 10.33 8.08 10.57
CA GLN A 146 9.95 8.97 11.67
C GLN A 146 10.91 8.85 12.87
N ARG A 147 11.36 7.62 13.16
CA ARG A 147 12.37 7.38 14.21
C ARG A 147 13.65 8.14 13.94
N ILE A 148 14.14 8.10 12.69
CA ILE A 148 15.36 8.81 12.26
C ILE A 148 15.14 10.33 12.28
N TRP A 149 14.01 10.80 11.76
CA TRP A 149 13.67 12.21 11.73
C TRP A 149 13.68 12.82 13.13
N ASN A 150 13.04 12.17 14.10
CA ASN A 150 12.99 12.61 15.50
C ASN A 150 14.34 12.57 16.22
N SER A 151 15.29 11.74 15.78
CA SER A 151 16.63 11.69 16.38
C SER A 151 17.58 12.77 15.85
N THR A 152 17.20 13.45 14.78
CA THR A 152 18.07 14.39 14.07
C THR A 152 18.07 15.77 14.74
N ASN A 153 19.24 16.31 15.06
CA ASN A 153 19.34 17.69 15.57
C ASN A 153 19.61 18.66 14.40
N TYR A 154 18.58 19.42 14.00
CA TYR A 154 18.55 20.29 12.82
C TYR A 154 19.76 21.23 12.72
N GLU A 155 20.17 21.81 13.85
CA GLU A 155 21.20 22.85 13.90
C GLU A 155 22.62 22.36 13.57
N LYS A 156 22.87 21.04 13.59
CA LYS A 156 24.22 20.48 13.44
C LYS A 156 24.51 19.85 12.08
N ASN A 157 23.50 19.59 11.24
CA ASN A 157 23.72 18.77 10.04
C ASN A 157 22.73 19.08 8.89
N VAL A 158 22.83 20.28 8.32
CA VAL A 158 21.92 20.79 7.26
C VAL A 158 21.80 19.84 6.07
N MET A 159 22.92 19.32 5.54
CA MET A 159 22.89 18.40 4.40
C MET A 159 22.24 17.04 4.71
N TYR A 160 22.35 16.57 5.96
CA TYR A 160 21.64 15.38 6.41
C TYR A 160 20.13 15.63 6.43
N PHE A 161 19.73 16.80 6.93
CA PHE A 161 18.34 17.23 6.91
C PHE A 161 17.78 17.32 5.49
N ASP A 162 18.48 17.96 4.56
CA ASP A 162 18.05 18.07 3.15
C ASP A 162 17.84 16.70 2.50
N THR A 163 18.72 15.75 2.83
CA THR A 163 18.61 14.36 2.35
C THR A 163 17.36 13.68 2.93
N MET A 164 17.11 13.84 4.23
CA MET A 164 15.93 13.28 4.88
C MET A 164 14.63 13.94 4.43
N ASP A 165 14.62 15.24 4.15
CA ASP A 165 13.45 15.96 3.63
C ASP A 165 13.13 15.52 2.19
N SER A 166 14.17 15.35 1.36
CA SER A 166 14.03 14.77 0.02
C SER A 166 13.42 13.37 0.06
N ILE A 167 13.83 12.52 1.02
CA ILE A 167 13.21 11.21 1.24
C ILE A 167 11.76 11.36 1.69
N ALA A 168 11.44 12.22 2.67
CA ALA A 168 10.06 12.48 3.13
C ALA A 168 9.14 12.84 1.97
N ASN A 169 9.57 13.79 1.15
CA ASN A 169 8.78 14.28 0.03
C ASN A 169 8.52 13.15 -0.98
N ARG A 170 9.50 12.29 -1.24
CA ARG A 170 9.32 11.11 -2.10
C ARG A 170 8.39 10.07 -1.50
N LEU A 171 8.43 9.83 -0.19
CA LEU A 171 7.49 8.94 0.50
C LEU A 171 6.05 9.45 0.39
N LYS A 172 5.83 10.77 0.55
CA LYS A 172 4.51 11.39 0.34
C LYS A 172 4.02 11.22 -1.10
N GLN A 173 4.89 11.46 -2.09
CA GLN A 173 4.55 11.28 -3.51
C GLN A 173 4.25 9.80 -3.85
N LEU A 174 4.96 8.86 -3.23
CA LEU A 174 4.68 7.43 -3.37
C LEU A 174 3.27 7.09 -2.84
N ILE A 175 2.87 7.66 -1.69
CA ILE A 175 1.54 7.46 -1.10
C ILE A 175 0.46 8.04 -2.02
N ILE A 176 0.65 9.25 -2.54
CA ILE A 176 -0.30 9.88 -3.48
C ILE A 176 -0.46 9.00 -4.73
N ALA A 177 0.65 8.58 -5.35
CA ALA A 177 0.60 7.75 -6.54
C ALA A 177 -0.06 6.39 -6.29
N PHE A 178 0.17 5.79 -5.11
CA PHE A 178 -0.51 4.56 -4.70
C PHE A 178 -2.03 4.77 -4.56
N ASP A 179 -2.45 5.83 -3.88
CA ASP A 179 -3.86 6.12 -3.61
C ASP A 179 -4.63 6.43 -4.90
N GLU A 180 -4.08 7.28 -5.77
CA GLU A 180 -4.68 7.61 -7.06
C GLU A 180 -4.71 6.40 -8.01
N CYS A 181 -3.59 5.67 -8.15
CA CYS A 181 -3.56 4.47 -8.99
C CYS A 181 -4.59 3.44 -8.51
N SER A 182 -4.71 3.25 -7.19
CA SER A 182 -5.72 2.39 -6.60
C SER A 182 -7.13 2.84 -6.96
N PHE A 183 -7.45 4.13 -6.81
CA PHE A 183 -8.76 4.68 -7.16
C PHE A 183 -9.10 4.37 -8.62
N TYR A 184 -8.21 4.74 -9.55
CA TYR A 184 -8.45 4.55 -10.97
C TYR A 184 -8.48 3.08 -11.39
N CYS A 185 -7.84 2.16 -10.65
CA CYS A 185 -8.02 0.72 -10.85
C CYS A 185 -9.45 0.24 -10.54
N PHE A 186 -10.14 0.88 -9.59
CA PHE A 186 -11.52 0.53 -9.20
C PHE A 186 -12.58 1.36 -9.93
N GLU A 187 -12.21 2.54 -10.39
CA GLU A 187 -13.07 3.41 -11.16
C GLU A 187 -13.41 2.81 -12.54
N ASN A 188 -14.70 2.81 -12.90
CA ASN A 188 -15.19 2.15 -14.10
C ASN A 188 -15.70 3.16 -15.16
N ARG A 189 -14.87 4.13 -15.53
CA ARG A 189 -15.20 5.14 -16.58
C ARG A 189 -14.55 4.87 -17.94
N GLY A 190 -14.29 3.61 -18.26
CA GLY A 190 -13.77 3.25 -19.58
C GLY A 190 -12.30 3.64 -19.76
N ASN A 191 -11.98 4.35 -20.84
CA ASN A 191 -10.61 4.63 -21.25
C ASN A 191 -9.89 5.69 -20.38
N ASN A 192 -10.63 6.61 -19.74
CA ASN A 192 -10.01 7.63 -18.89
C ASN A 192 -9.41 7.01 -17.62
N SER A 193 -10.17 6.15 -16.93
CA SER A 193 -9.69 5.41 -15.75
C SER A 193 -8.45 4.56 -16.09
N LEU A 194 -8.43 3.97 -17.29
CA LEU A 194 -7.26 3.25 -17.79
C LEU A 194 -6.02 4.14 -17.86
N VAL A 195 -6.11 5.28 -18.57
CA VAL A 195 -5.00 6.21 -18.75
C VAL A 195 -4.47 6.71 -17.41
N PHE A 196 -5.35 7.10 -16.49
CA PHE A 196 -4.93 7.58 -15.18
C PHE A 196 -4.33 6.46 -14.30
N ALA A 197 -4.91 5.26 -14.30
CA ALA A 197 -4.35 4.13 -13.56
C ALA A 197 -2.91 3.83 -14.01
N ILE A 198 -2.65 3.87 -15.31
CA ILE A 198 -1.31 3.70 -15.89
C ILE A 198 -0.38 4.84 -15.48
N LEU A 199 -0.83 6.09 -15.62
CA LEU A 199 -0.03 7.27 -15.28
C LEU A 199 0.44 7.24 -13.82
N TYR A 200 -0.48 6.96 -12.90
CA TYR A 200 -0.17 6.89 -11.48
C TYR A 200 0.63 5.62 -11.12
N PHE A 201 0.44 4.52 -11.84
CA PHE A 201 1.28 3.32 -11.68
C PHE A 201 2.73 3.60 -12.07
N ASP A 202 2.97 4.27 -13.21
CA ASP A 202 4.30 4.70 -13.63
C ASP A 202 4.93 5.65 -12.61
N SER A 203 4.18 6.67 -12.18
CA SER A 203 4.61 7.58 -11.13
C SER A 203 5.00 6.81 -9.87
N PHE A 204 4.19 5.86 -9.42
CA PHE A 204 4.47 5.03 -8.26
C PHE A 204 5.78 4.24 -8.39
N VAL A 205 5.98 3.53 -9.51
CA VAL A 205 7.20 2.76 -9.77
C VAL A 205 8.42 3.68 -9.81
N SER A 206 8.29 4.84 -10.44
CA SER A 206 9.33 5.87 -10.53
C SER A 206 9.69 6.48 -9.17
N GLN A 207 8.71 6.78 -8.32
CA GLN A 207 8.95 7.24 -6.94
C GLN A 207 9.67 6.17 -6.13
N LEU A 208 9.23 4.92 -6.24
CA LEU A 208 9.84 3.80 -5.52
C LEU A 208 11.31 3.60 -5.91
N ALA A 209 11.63 3.62 -7.21
CA ALA A 209 13.01 3.59 -7.69
C ALA A 209 13.84 4.77 -7.16
N SER A 210 13.25 5.98 -7.18
CA SER A 210 13.91 7.20 -6.71
C SER A 210 14.19 7.17 -5.21
N ILE A 211 13.30 6.60 -4.39
CA ILE A 211 13.51 6.44 -2.95
C ILE A 211 14.76 5.61 -2.68
N PHE A 212 14.95 4.47 -3.38
CA PHE A 212 16.15 3.66 -3.21
C PHE A 212 17.42 4.37 -3.71
N GLY A 213 17.33 5.17 -4.77
CA GLY A 213 18.42 6.04 -5.22
C GLY A 213 18.78 7.10 -4.18
N ASN A 214 17.79 7.71 -3.54
CA ASN A 214 17.99 8.68 -2.46
C ASN A 214 18.59 8.01 -1.21
N LEU A 215 18.14 6.81 -0.85
CA LEU A 215 18.72 6.03 0.25
C LEU A 215 20.19 5.67 -0.04
N ALA A 216 20.54 5.28 -1.27
CA ALA A 216 21.94 5.04 -1.66
C ALA A 216 22.80 6.30 -1.50
N ASN A 217 22.29 7.45 -1.92
CA ASN A 217 22.97 8.74 -1.78
C ASN A 217 23.09 9.16 -0.31
N ALA A 218 22.06 8.91 0.50
CA ALA A 218 22.10 9.14 1.93
C ALA A 218 23.20 8.30 2.59
N ILE A 219 23.31 7.01 2.23
CA ILE A 219 24.40 6.14 2.67
C ILE A 219 25.76 6.71 2.23
N ASN A 220 25.91 7.08 0.96
CA ASN A 220 27.15 7.64 0.44
C ASN A 220 27.61 8.89 1.20
N TYR A 221 26.68 9.82 1.48
CA TYR A 221 26.95 11.04 2.21
C TYR A 221 27.27 10.77 3.68
N CYS A 222 26.41 10.04 4.37
CA CYS A 222 26.51 9.89 5.82
C CYS A 222 27.66 8.98 6.26
N TYR A 223 28.02 8.02 5.42
CA TYR A 223 29.23 7.24 5.61
C TYR A 223 30.45 7.93 5.00
N ASP A 224 30.41 9.20 4.59
CA ASP A 224 31.57 9.92 4.03
C ASP A 224 32.36 9.07 3.00
N ILE A 225 31.62 8.37 2.13
CA ILE A 225 32.20 7.48 1.11
C ILE A 225 32.71 8.30 -0.07
N ASN A 226 32.13 9.49 -0.29
CA ASN A 226 32.48 10.44 -1.35
C ASN A 226 32.49 9.81 -2.75
N PHE A 227 31.62 8.83 -2.98
CA PHE A 227 31.40 8.28 -4.31
C PHE A 227 30.61 9.28 -5.16
N ASP A 228 30.85 9.24 -6.47
CA ASP A 228 30.03 10.00 -7.42
C ASP A 228 28.57 9.58 -7.30
N LYS A 229 27.67 10.55 -7.04
CA LYS A 229 26.22 10.33 -6.89
C LYS A 229 25.57 9.62 -8.07
N TYR A 230 26.16 9.72 -9.27
CA TYR A 230 25.67 9.02 -10.45
C TYR A 230 26.12 7.54 -10.50
N LYS A 231 27.03 7.14 -9.61
CA LYS A 231 27.59 5.79 -9.49
C LYS A 231 27.17 5.10 -8.19
N THR A 232 26.38 5.76 -7.34
CA THR A 232 25.81 5.18 -6.13
C THR A 232 24.48 4.51 -6.43
N ASP A 233 24.34 3.24 -6.05
CA ASP A 233 23.15 2.43 -6.24
C ASP A 233 23.13 1.30 -5.20
N LEU A 234 21.96 0.79 -4.85
CA LEU A 234 21.83 -0.36 -3.94
C LEU A 234 21.94 -1.70 -4.67
N ARG A 235 21.92 -1.72 -6.01
CA ARG A 235 22.07 -2.92 -6.83
C ARG A 235 23.54 -3.35 -6.90
N ILE A 236 23.84 -4.56 -6.44
CA ILE A 236 25.20 -5.12 -6.37
C ILE A 236 25.93 -5.03 -7.72
N LYS A 237 25.24 -5.39 -8.81
CA LYS A 237 25.84 -5.41 -10.15
C LYS A 237 26.16 -4.02 -10.72
N LYS A 238 25.56 -2.95 -10.19
CA LYS A 238 25.72 -1.59 -10.70
C LYS A 238 26.72 -0.77 -9.90
N ALA A 239 26.82 -1.01 -8.59
CA ALA A 239 27.62 -0.19 -7.69
C ALA A 239 28.48 -1.03 -6.72
N SER A 240 29.13 -2.10 -7.23
CA SER A 240 29.93 -3.03 -6.42
C SER A 240 31.00 -2.32 -5.58
N LYS A 241 31.76 -1.38 -6.16
CA LYS A 241 32.79 -0.61 -5.44
C LYS A 241 32.23 0.22 -4.29
N PHE A 242 31.07 0.85 -4.48
CA PHE A 242 30.38 1.58 -3.42
C PHE A 242 29.96 0.62 -2.30
N LEU A 243 29.35 -0.51 -2.65
CA LEU A 243 28.87 -1.48 -1.69
C LEU A 243 29.99 -2.22 -0.95
N ASP A 244 31.17 -2.40 -1.57
CA ASP A 244 32.36 -2.92 -0.89
C ASP A 244 32.83 -1.99 0.23
N ILE A 245 32.69 -0.67 0.03
CA ILE A 245 33.00 0.32 1.08
C ILE A 245 31.92 0.28 2.16
N VAL A 246 30.63 0.20 1.79
CA VAL A 246 29.54 0.01 2.75
C VAL A 246 29.79 -1.23 3.61
N LYS A 247 30.14 -2.36 3.01
CA LYS A 247 30.47 -3.61 3.72
C LYS A 247 31.57 -3.45 4.76
N LYS A 248 32.60 -2.66 4.44
CA LYS A 248 33.72 -2.39 5.36
C LYS A 248 33.30 -1.50 6.53
N ARG A 249 32.37 -0.57 6.32
CA ARG A 249 31.90 0.37 7.35
C ARG A 249 30.75 -0.18 8.19
N ASP A 250 29.84 -0.92 7.58
CA ASP A 250 28.68 -1.52 8.21
C ASP A 250 28.27 -2.82 7.48
N SER A 251 28.79 -3.94 7.97
CA SER A 251 28.52 -5.26 7.41
C SER A 251 27.04 -5.68 7.58
N GLN A 252 26.36 -5.19 8.61
CA GLN A 252 24.95 -5.50 8.84
C GLN A 252 24.08 -4.80 7.80
N LEU A 253 24.27 -3.50 7.58
CA LEU A 253 23.58 -2.76 6.52
C LEU A 253 23.89 -3.35 5.14
N TYR A 254 25.14 -3.73 4.88
CA TYR A 254 25.49 -4.42 3.65
C TYR A 254 24.72 -5.74 3.48
N ASN A 255 24.57 -6.54 4.54
CA ASN A 255 23.84 -7.81 4.45
C ASN A 255 22.36 -7.60 4.12
N GLU A 256 21.72 -6.56 4.67
CA GLU A 256 20.36 -6.16 4.30
C GLU A 256 20.28 -5.73 2.82
N ILE A 257 21.25 -4.94 2.34
CA ILE A 257 21.32 -4.54 0.94
C ILE A 257 21.57 -5.74 0.03
N ALA A 258 22.42 -6.68 0.46
CA ALA A 258 22.85 -7.82 -0.33
C ALA A 258 21.85 -8.99 -0.31
N ASP A 259 20.76 -8.88 0.46
CA ASP A 259 19.70 -9.86 0.50
C ASP A 259 19.17 -10.17 -0.92
N SER A 260 19.03 -11.46 -1.21
CA SER A 260 18.69 -11.90 -2.56
C SER A 260 17.27 -11.48 -2.98
N ASP A 261 16.33 -11.39 -2.03
CA ASP A 261 14.96 -11.00 -2.31
C ASP A 261 14.89 -9.49 -2.53
N PHE A 262 15.63 -8.71 -1.74
CA PHE A 262 15.76 -7.28 -1.96
C PHE A 262 16.40 -6.97 -3.32
N GLN A 263 17.47 -7.68 -3.69
CA GLN A 263 18.12 -7.48 -4.99
C GLN A 263 17.19 -7.85 -6.16
N ASP A 264 16.36 -8.88 -6.03
CA ASP A 264 15.37 -9.23 -7.05
C ASP A 264 14.24 -8.20 -7.13
N PHE A 265 13.81 -7.64 -6.00
CA PHE A 265 12.85 -6.55 -5.96
C PHE A 265 13.38 -5.26 -6.61
N LEU A 266 14.62 -4.86 -6.30
CA LEU A 266 15.26 -3.70 -6.94
C LEU A 266 15.40 -3.89 -8.45
N LYS A 267 15.73 -5.11 -8.90
CA LYS A 267 15.77 -5.42 -10.33
C LYS A 267 14.40 -5.19 -10.96
N LEU A 268 13.33 -5.71 -10.34
CA LEU A 268 11.95 -5.58 -10.82
C LEU A 268 11.57 -4.11 -10.99
N VAL A 269 11.77 -3.28 -9.96
CA VAL A 269 11.33 -1.87 -9.95
C VAL A 269 12.14 -1.00 -10.91
N VAL A 270 13.46 -1.21 -11.02
CA VAL A 270 14.33 -0.29 -11.79
C VAL A 270 14.40 -0.63 -13.28
N HIS A 271 14.22 -1.89 -13.69
CA HIS A 271 14.42 -2.26 -15.09
C HIS A 271 13.21 -2.88 -15.78
N PRO A 272 12.87 -4.18 -15.65
CA PRO A 272 11.96 -4.80 -16.59
C PRO A 272 10.53 -4.26 -16.43
N LEU A 273 10.10 -3.86 -15.23
CA LEU A 273 8.81 -3.20 -15.03
C LEU A 273 8.78 -1.80 -15.65
N ARG A 274 9.81 -0.98 -15.38
CA ARG A 274 9.92 0.37 -15.93
C ARG A 274 10.06 0.37 -17.45
N ASN A 275 10.85 -0.53 -18.01
CA ASN A 275 10.94 -0.75 -19.46
C ASN A 275 9.59 -1.17 -20.05
N ASN A 276 8.84 -2.06 -19.38
CA ASN A 276 7.50 -2.44 -19.85
C ASN A 276 6.54 -1.24 -19.83
N ILE A 277 6.72 -0.29 -18.92
CA ILE A 277 5.92 0.95 -18.87
C ILE A 277 6.36 1.92 -19.98
N GLU A 278 7.67 2.19 -20.11
CA GLU A 278 8.25 3.19 -21.01
C GLU A 278 8.26 2.76 -22.50
N HIS A 279 8.52 1.48 -22.79
CA HIS A 279 8.79 1.01 -24.16
C HIS A 279 7.69 0.18 -24.80
N ASN A 280 6.81 -0.47 -24.02
CA ASN A 280 5.77 -1.31 -24.62
C ASN A 280 4.51 -0.54 -25.03
N ASN A 281 4.56 0.79 -25.16
CA ASN A 281 3.42 1.65 -25.58
C ASN A 281 2.11 1.12 -25.00
N ILE A 282 1.77 1.50 -23.77
CA ILE A 282 0.49 1.09 -23.20
C ILE A 282 -0.63 1.71 -24.05
N PRO A 283 -1.19 0.94 -25.01
CA PRO A 283 -2.54 0.43 -24.86
C PRO A 283 -2.67 -0.99 -25.42
N ARG A 284 -2.42 -1.99 -24.57
CA ARG A 284 -3.39 -3.09 -24.45
C ARG A 284 -3.75 -3.28 -22.99
N GLY A 285 -3.93 -2.16 -22.29
CA GLY A 285 -4.75 -2.22 -21.11
C GLY A 285 -6.15 -2.59 -21.55
N ILE A 286 -6.48 -3.87 -21.41
CA ILE A 286 -7.83 -4.35 -21.68
C ILE A 286 -8.63 -3.85 -20.50
N ASN A 287 -9.44 -2.80 -20.70
CA ASN A 287 -10.56 -2.56 -19.81
C ASN A 287 -11.55 -3.69 -20.07
N SER A 288 -11.30 -4.82 -19.42
CA SER A 288 -12.35 -5.81 -19.24
C SER A 288 -13.37 -5.13 -18.34
N LYS A 289 -14.68 -5.43 -18.48
CA LYS A 289 -15.73 -4.97 -17.54
C LYS A 289 -15.45 -5.32 -16.05
N VAL A 290 -14.30 -5.93 -15.77
CA VAL A 290 -13.82 -6.44 -14.51
C VAL A 290 -12.58 -5.65 -14.10
N ALA A 291 -11.42 -5.76 -14.74
CA ALA A 291 -10.16 -5.13 -14.27
C ALA A 291 -9.43 -4.30 -15.32
N ILE A 292 -8.68 -3.29 -14.86
CA ILE A 292 -7.60 -2.66 -15.62
C ILE A 292 -6.34 -3.53 -15.53
N SER A 293 -5.89 -4.02 -16.68
CA SER A 293 -4.71 -4.86 -16.81
C SER A 293 -3.60 -4.16 -17.59
N MET A 294 -2.37 -4.65 -17.47
CA MET A 294 -1.22 -4.29 -18.29
C MET A 294 -0.60 -5.55 -18.90
N THR A 295 0.05 -5.39 -20.05
CA THR A 295 0.84 -6.45 -20.68
C THR A 295 2.29 -6.33 -20.21
N ILE A 296 2.84 -7.42 -19.67
CA ILE A 296 4.23 -7.45 -19.20
C ILE A 296 5.03 -8.53 -19.93
N CYS A 297 6.33 -8.33 -20.03
CA CYS A 297 7.25 -9.33 -20.57
C CYS A 297 7.45 -10.52 -19.61
N PRO A 298 7.85 -11.71 -20.12
CA PRO A 298 8.14 -12.89 -19.30
C PRO A 298 9.15 -12.64 -18.19
N GLU A 299 10.18 -11.81 -18.42
CA GLU A 299 11.19 -11.50 -17.40
C GLU A 299 10.59 -10.77 -16.20
N THR A 300 9.64 -9.87 -16.43
CA THR A 300 8.92 -9.16 -15.36
C THR A 300 8.01 -10.12 -14.61
N TRP A 301 7.26 -10.95 -15.34
CA TRP A 301 6.39 -11.95 -14.72
C TRP A 301 7.17 -12.92 -13.84
N ASN A 302 8.28 -13.45 -14.31
CA ASN A 302 9.12 -14.38 -13.55
C ASN A 302 9.62 -13.77 -12.24
N LEU A 303 9.98 -12.48 -12.23
CA LEU A 303 10.36 -11.77 -11.00
C LEU A 303 9.16 -11.57 -10.06
N ILE A 304 7.99 -11.18 -10.60
CA ILE A 304 6.76 -11.04 -9.81
C ILE A 304 6.37 -12.37 -9.16
N VAL A 305 6.34 -13.47 -9.93
CA VAL A 305 6.00 -14.81 -9.43
C VAL A 305 7.01 -15.27 -8.38
N LYS A 306 8.31 -15.07 -8.64
CA LYS A 306 9.37 -15.43 -7.69
C LYS A 306 9.19 -14.71 -6.35
N LEU A 307 8.91 -13.42 -6.37
CA LEU A 307 8.63 -12.65 -5.16
C LEU A 307 7.32 -13.09 -4.50
N ASN A 308 6.26 -13.32 -5.28
CA ASN A 308 4.95 -13.73 -4.77
C ASN A 308 5.00 -15.12 -4.07
N HIS A 309 5.70 -16.10 -4.66
CA HIS A 309 5.79 -17.47 -4.11
C HIS A 309 6.58 -17.57 -2.81
N LYS A 310 7.62 -16.74 -2.65
CA LYS A 310 8.45 -16.72 -1.44
C LYS A 310 7.71 -16.19 -0.22
N TYR A 311 6.59 -15.49 -0.43
CA TYR A 311 5.80 -14.88 0.64
C TYR A 311 4.32 -15.29 0.50
N PRO A 312 3.97 -16.55 0.82
CA PRO A 312 2.63 -17.11 0.57
C PRO A 312 1.49 -16.34 1.24
N GLN A 313 1.76 -15.71 2.38
CA GLN A 313 0.84 -14.82 3.07
C GLN A 313 0.42 -13.59 2.24
N ALA A 314 1.15 -13.29 1.16
CA ALA A 314 0.96 -12.16 0.26
C ALA A 314 0.68 -12.62 -1.19
N CYS A 315 0.07 -13.79 -1.40
CA CYS A 315 -0.24 -14.30 -2.74
C CYS A 315 -1.30 -13.43 -3.47
N PHE A 316 -0.88 -12.51 -4.34
CA PHE A 316 -1.78 -11.63 -5.10
C PHE A 316 -2.23 -12.22 -6.44
N PHE A 317 -1.45 -13.14 -7.01
CA PHE A 317 -1.62 -13.61 -8.40
C PHE A 317 -1.85 -15.11 -8.49
N ASN A 318 -2.60 -15.55 -9.51
CA ASN A 318 -2.63 -16.96 -9.90
C ASN A 318 -1.36 -17.25 -10.72
N PRO A 319 -0.46 -18.14 -10.26
CA PRO A 319 0.83 -18.37 -10.91
C PRO A 319 0.76 -19.21 -12.19
N GLU A 320 -0.37 -19.84 -12.50
CA GLU A 320 -0.52 -20.79 -13.60
C GLU A 320 -0.76 -20.14 -14.99
N TYR A 321 -0.20 -18.96 -15.25
CA TYR A 321 -0.38 -18.28 -16.54
C TYR A 321 0.69 -18.71 -17.56
N SER A 322 0.25 -19.18 -18.73
CA SER A 322 1.11 -19.51 -19.87
C SER A 322 0.57 -18.86 -21.16
N GLY A 323 1.35 -17.97 -21.75
CA GLY A 323 0.98 -17.25 -22.98
C GLY A 323 2.13 -16.37 -23.49
N GLU A 324 2.07 -16.01 -24.77
CA GLU A 324 3.05 -15.15 -25.46
C GLU A 324 3.01 -13.69 -24.96
N TYR A 325 1.84 -13.25 -24.48
CA TYR A 325 1.61 -11.97 -23.80
C TYR A 325 1.01 -12.23 -22.41
N ILE A 326 1.62 -11.67 -21.36
CA ILE A 326 1.15 -11.86 -19.99
C ILE A 326 0.32 -10.64 -19.58
N HIS A 327 -0.99 -10.85 -19.46
CA HIS A 327 -1.92 -9.82 -19.00
C HIS A 327 -2.13 -9.92 -17.49
N ILE A 328 -1.75 -8.88 -16.77
CA ILE A 328 -1.82 -8.83 -15.32
C ILE A 328 -2.61 -7.60 -14.88
N ALA A 329 -3.52 -7.74 -13.91
CA ALA A 329 -4.20 -6.59 -13.33
C ALA A 329 -3.17 -5.64 -12.69
N ILE A 330 -3.36 -4.32 -12.81
CA ILE A 330 -2.43 -3.33 -12.27
C ILE A 330 -2.47 -3.31 -10.74
N TYR A 331 -3.67 -3.24 -10.16
CA TYR A 331 -3.85 -3.09 -8.71
C TYR A 331 -3.13 -4.15 -7.84
N PRO A 332 -3.16 -5.45 -8.18
CA PRO A 332 -2.46 -6.45 -7.36
C PRO A 332 -0.95 -6.31 -7.45
N VAL A 333 -0.42 -5.81 -8.59
CA VAL A 333 1.01 -5.50 -8.76
C VAL A 333 1.37 -4.28 -7.93
N LEU A 334 0.56 -3.23 -8.00
CA LEU A 334 0.70 -2.04 -7.18
C LEU A 334 0.76 -2.40 -5.68
N LYS A 335 -0.17 -3.22 -5.19
CA LYS A 335 -0.18 -3.70 -3.80
C LYS A 335 1.05 -4.52 -3.44
N LEU A 336 1.45 -5.48 -4.29
CA LEU A 336 2.69 -6.25 -4.11
C LEU A 336 3.88 -5.30 -3.94
N LEU A 337 4.03 -4.34 -4.85
CA LEU A 337 5.14 -3.42 -4.85
C LEU A 337 5.14 -2.50 -3.63
N MET A 338 3.97 -2.05 -3.18
CA MET A 338 3.88 -1.22 -1.97
C MET A 338 4.24 -2.01 -0.71
N ILE A 339 3.84 -3.28 -0.59
CA ILE A 339 4.19 -4.15 0.55
C ILE A 339 5.70 -4.37 0.62
N PHE A 340 6.31 -4.80 -0.47
CA PHE A 340 7.74 -5.05 -0.50
C PHE A 340 8.53 -3.75 -0.44
N GLY A 341 8.06 -2.68 -1.09
CA GLY A 341 8.65 -1.35 -1.01
C GLY A 341 8.71 -0.85 0.43
N ARG A 342 7.58 -0.90 1.15
CA ARG A 342 7.50 -0.58 2.58
C ARG A 342 8.45 -1.41 3.41
N LYS A 343 8.46 -2.74 3.21
CA LYS A 343 9.37 -3.66 3.92
C LYS A 343 10.82 -3.21 3.75
N TYR A 344 11.29 -3.10 2.51
CA TYR A 344 12.70 -2.82 2.24
C TYR A 344 13.10 -1.39 2.59
N ILE A 345 12.25 -0.40 2.39
CA ILE A 345 12.51 0.98 2.85
C ILE A 345 12.74 1.00 4.36
N ASN A 346 11.86 0.37 5.14
CA ASN A 346 12.01 0.30 6.60
C ASN A 346 13.25 -0.52 7.01
N CYS A 347 13.54 -1.66 6.37
CA CYS A 347 14.74 -2.45 6.66
C CYS A 347 16.03 -1.65 6.42
N ILE A 348 16.14 -0.99 5.27
CA ILE A 348 17.31 -0.18 4.94
C ILE A 348 17.43 0.99 5.91
N MET A 349 16.34 1.73 6.18
CA MET A 349 16.34 2.82 7.14
C MET A 349 16.72 2.35 8.55
N HIS A 350 16.21 1.20 8.99
CA HIS A 350 16.54 0.63 10.27
C HIS A 350 18.03 0.31 10.41
N GLY A 351 18.61 -0.37 9.40
CA GLY A 351 20.05 -0.65 9.34
C GLY A 351 20.89 0.62 9.21
N PHE A 352 20.36 1.64 8.54
CA PHE A 352 20.95 2.95 8.30
C PHE A 352 20.80 3.93 9.47
N ASN A 353 20.30 3.54 10.65
CA ASN A 353 20.14 4.48 11.76
C ASN A 353 21.50 5.02 12.29
N LEU A 354 21.89 6.20 11.80
CA LEU A 354 23.21 6.81 11.94
C LEU A 354 23.47 7.46 13.32
N ASP A 355 22.44 7.93 14.01
CA ASP A 355 22.60 8.68 15.28
C ASP A 355 22.63 7.79 16.52
N LEU A 356 22.20 6.54 16.41
CA LEU A 356 22.11 5.60 17.54
C LEU A 356 23.30 4.63 17.64
N LYS A 357 24.09 4.44 16.59
CA LYS A 357 25.30 3.60 16.69
C LYS A 357 26.45 4.30 17.44
N SER A 358 26.48 5.63 17.47
CA SER A 358 27.49 6.42 18.20
C SER A 358 27.10 6.75 19.65
N LYS A 359 25.83 6.58 20.03
CA LYS A 359 25.34 6.76 21.41
C LYS A 359 24.88 5.41 21.94
N ASN A 360 25.55 4.91 22.99
CA ASN A 360 25.20 3.71 23.76
C ASN A 360 23.79 3.77 24.40
N ILE A 361 22.73 3.86 23.58
CA ILE A 361 21.36 3.67 24.01
C ILE A 361 21.10 2.18 23.85
N LYS A 362 20.97 1.48 24.98
CA LYS A 362 20.60 0.07 25.04
C LYS A 362 19.47 -0.17 24.04
N ALA A 363 19.72 -1.04 23.06
CA ALA A 363 18.71 -1.54 22.14
C ALA A 363 17.46 -1.92 22.95
N SER A 364 16.40 -1.13 22.84
CA SER A 364 15.11 -1.49 23.41
C SER A 364 14.67 -2.78 22.74
N ARG A 365 14.32 -3.78 23.56
CA ARG A 365 13.72 -5.10 23.25
C ARG A 365 13.55 -5.40 21.77
N GLU A 366 14.17 -6.49 21.30
CA GLU A 366 14.03 -7.12 19.97
C GLU A 366 12.74 -6.73 19.23
N PHE A 367 12.79 -5.58 18.56
CA PHE A 367 11.83 -5.22 17.55
C PHE A 367 12.25 -6.00 16.32
N ASN A 368 11.43 -6.94 15.88
CA ASN A 368 11.65 -7.61 14.61
C ASN A 368 10.81 -6.89 13.54
N PRO A 369 11.34 -5.82 12.92
CA PRO A 369 10.60 -5.03 11.94
C PRO A 369 10.06 -5.90 10.81
N LEU A 370 10.78 -6.99 10.46
CA LEU A 370 10.36 -7.91 9.41
C LEU A 370 9.05 -8.61 9.73
N LYS A 371 8.84 -9.06 10.99
CA LYS A 371 7.61 -9.78 11.38
C LYS A 371 6.41 -8.83 11.51
N GLN A 372 6.61 -7.70 12.18
CA GLN A 372 5.53 -6.74 12.45
C GLN A 372 5.14 -5.91 11.22
N VAL A 373 6.09 -5.60 10.32
CA VAL A 373 5.79 -4.97 9.02
C VAL A 373 5.10 -5.95 8.10
N CYS A 374 5.45 -7.25 8.09
CA CYS A 374 4.76 -8.25 7.25
C CYS A 374 3.34 -8.58 7.74
N GLU A 375 3.08 -8.55 9.04
CA GLU A 375 1.73 -8.74 9.61
C GLU A 375 0.85 -7.49 9.37
N ASN A 376 1.42 -6.29 9.45
CA ASN A 376 0.73 -5.02 9.17
C ASN A 376 0.74 -4.58 7.69
N SER A 377 1.46 -5.28 6.80
CA SER A 377 1.61 -4.88 5.39
C SER A 377 0.45 -5.36 4.51
N LEU A 378 -0.24 -6.43 4.90
CA LEU A 378 -1.46 -6.90 4.23
C LEU A 378 -2.64 -5.93 4.40
N TYR A 379 -2.49 -4.94 5.27
CA TYR A 379 -3.53 -4.00 5.66
C TYR A 379 -2.98 -2.58 5.49
N PHE A 380 -3.14 -2.02 4.29
CA PHE A 380 -2.86 -0.59 4.03
C PHE A 380 -3.82 0.35 4.75
N THR A 381 -4.84 -0.24 5.37
CA THR A 381 -5.86 0.36 6.20
C THR A 381 -5.41 0.43 7.64
N THR A 382 -4.64 1.46 7.91
CA THR A 382 -4.96 2.26 9.08
C THR A 382 -5.31 3.64 8.56
N TYR A 383 -6.57 3.76 8.18
CA TYR A 383 -7.20 5.06 8.35
C TYR A 383 -7.16 5.47 9.81
N TRP A 384 -7.35 4.47 10.69
CA TRP A 384 -7.39 4.58 12.14
C TRP A 384 -6.03 4.17 12.64
N LEU A 385 -5.20 5.15 12.99
CA LEU A 385 -3.96 4.87 13.70
C LEU A 385 -4.31 3.91 14.87
N PRO A 386 -3.54 2.82 15.07
CA PRO A 386 -3.65 2.09 16.32
C PRO A 386 -3.51 3.11 17.45
N ARG A 387 -4.33 3.03 18.52
CA ARG A 387 -4.31 3.96 19.67
C ARG A 387 -2.92 4.29 20.23
N TYR A 388 -1.89 3.49 19.90
CA TYR A 388 -0.50 3.69 20.26
C TYR A 388 0.26 4.74 19.43
N TYR A 389 -0.32 5.23 18.32
CA TYR A 389 0.30 6.21 17.41
C TYR A 389 -0.50 7.51 17.29
N SER A 390 -1.56 7.70 18.08
CA SER A 390 -2.11 9.04 18.26
C SER A 390 -0.99 9.89 18.86
N CYS A 391 -0.51 10.86 18.09
CA CYS A 391 0.41 11.88 18.60
C CYS A 391 -0.26 12.51 19.82
N ASN A 392 0.20 12.14 21.02
CA ASN A 392 0.03 13.02 22.17
C ASN A 392 1.03 14.16 21.92
N ASP A 393 0.50 15.27 21.42
CA ASP A 393 1.07 16.57 21.73
C ASP A 393 0.72 16.93 23.19
#